data_AF-A0A9P6Y2P2-F1
#
_entry.id   AF-A0A9P6Y2P2-F1
#
_cell.length_a   1.000
_cell.length_b   1.000
_cell.length_c   1.000
_cell.angle_alpha   90.00
_cell.angle_beta   90.00
_cell.angle_gamma   90.00
#
_symmetry.space_group_name_H-M   'P 1'
#
loop_
_entity.id
_entity.type
_entity.pdbx_description
1 polymer ?
#
loop_
_entity_poly.entity_id
_entity_poly.type
_entity_poly.pdbx_seq_one_letter_code
_entity_poly.pdbx_strand_id
1 'polypeptide(L)'
;MRAISNDKVNSIYSLLRSKKSNSKIAKQVGVSRTTVQKYRSSLKMSGNVDEGEIQKALKEEFGISLSDSTVRRVLKKAGFIAFVKPQKPLLRSQNIMKRLQWAKSHQHWTVDDWKRVIFSDETKVNRFASDGKAYAWKLPHEELNLRHVQQTVKHGGGNIM
;
A
#
# COMPACT_ATOMS: atom_id res chain seq x y z
N MET A 1 7.54 16.96 -23.41
CA MET A 1 8.30 15.89 -22.72
C MET A 1 8.56 14.77 -23.73
N ARG A 2 9.81 14.40 -24.01
CA ARG A 2 10.09 13.27 -24.93
C ARG A 2 9.64 11.97 -24.28
N ALA A 3 8.83 11.20 -24.98
CA ALA A 3 8.43 9.87 -24.55
C ALA A 3 9.67 8.95 -24.46
N ILE A 4 9.72 8.12 -23.42
CA ILE A 4 10.78 7.13 -23.23
C ILE A 4 10.45 5.93 -24.11
N SER A 5 11.44 5.39 -24.83
CA SER A 5 11.26 4.17 -25.64
C SER A 5 10.71 3.00 -24.80
N ASN A 6 9.82 2.21 -25.39
CA ASN A 6 9.24 1.01 -24.77
C ASN A 6 10.30 0.03 -24.26
N ASP A 7 11.45 -0.08 -24.92
CA ASP A 7 12.55 -0.97 -24.50
C ASP A 7 13.15 -0.56 -23.16
N LYS A 8 13.26 0.76 -22.94
CA LYS A 8 13.72 1.32 -21.67
C LYS A 8 12.68 1.12 -20.58
N VAL A 9 11.38 1.23 -20.89
CA VAL A 9 10.29 0.97 -19.95
C VAL A 9 10.30 -0.51 -19.51
N ASN A 10 10.42 -1.44 -20.46
CA ASN A 10 10.49 -2.88 -20.18
C ASN A 10 11.72 -3.25 -19.34
N SER A 11 12.88 -2.65 -19.64
CA SER A 11 14.10 -2.79 -18.84
C SER A 11 13.95 -2.24 -17.42
N ILE A 12 13.23 -1.13 -17.23
CA ILE A 12 12.93 -0.59 -15.89
C ILE A 12 12.08 -1.59 -15.10
N TYR A 13 11.03 -2.14 -15.71
CA TYR A 13 10.15 -3.10 -15.04
C TYR A 13 10.85 -4.41 -14.65
N SER A 14 11.69 -4.98 -15.53
CA SER A 14 12.45 -6.19 -15.22
C SER A 14 13.43 -5.99 -14.06
N LEU A 15 14.13 -4.85 -14.03
CA LEU A 15 15.08 -4.51 -12.96
C LEU A 15 14.39 -4.10 -11.64
N LEU A 16 13.17 -3.56 -11.70
CA LEU A 16 12.34 -3.31 -10.52
C LEU A 16 11.86 -4.62 -9.89
N ARG A 17 11.48 -5.61 -10.70
CA ARG A 17 11.12 -6.97 -10.24
C ARG A 17 12.30 -7.68 -9.58
N SER A 18 13.53 -7.49 -10.08
CA SER A 18 14.76 -7.99 -9.45
C SER A 18 15.20 -7.20 -8.20
N LYS A 19 14.31 -6.40 -7.60
CA LYS A 19 14.52 -5.59 -6.39
C LYS A 19 15.74 -4.64 -6.39
N LYS A 20 16.22 -4.21 -7.56
CA LYS A 20 17.35 -3.25 -7.65
C LYS A 20 16.96 -1.85 -7.14
N SER A 21 17.95 -1.08 -6.68
CA SER A 21 17.76 0.30 -6.21
C SER A 21 17.48 1.25 -7.39
N ASN A 22 16.67 2.29 -7.17
CA ASN A 22 16.31 3.24 -8.24
C ASN A 22 17.53 3.88 -8.91
N SER A 23 18.57 4.20 -8.13
CA SER A 23 19.81 4.78 -8.65
C SER A 23 20.55 3.82 -9.58
N LYS A 24 20.58 2.52 -9.24
CA LYS A 24 21.26 1.50 -10.05
C LYS A 24 20.52 1.24 -11.37
N ILE A 25 19.19 1.23 -11.32
CA ILE A 25 18.32 1.10 -12.51
C ILE A 25 18.46 2.31 -13.43
N ALA A 26 18.44 3.52 -12.86
CA ALA A 26 18.59 4.76 -13.60
C ALA A 26 19.92 4.81 -14.38
N LYS A 27 21.04 4.44 -13.71
CA LYS A 27 22.36 4.36 -14.33
C LYS A 27 22.44 3.28 -15.42
N GLN A 28 21.78 2.14 -15.20
CA GLN A 28 21.81 1.00 -16.13
C GLN A 28 20.98 1.25 -17.40
N VAL A 29 19.84 1.93 -17.29
CA VAL A 29 18.92 2.17 -18.43
C VAL A 29 19.17 3.54 -19.11
N GLY A 30 19.95 4.42 -18.47
CA GLY A 30 20.23 5.76 -18.99
C GLY A 30 18.98 6.65 -18.93
N VAL A 31 18.31 6.68 -17.77
CA VAL A 31 17.14 7.53 -17.49
C VAL A 31 17.28 8.21 -16.14
N SER A 32 16.51 9.28 -15.90
CA SER A 32 16.54 9.96 -14.60
C SER A 32 16.01 9.06 -13.47
N ARG A 33 16.55 9.23 -12.26
CA ARG A 33 16.06 8.54 -11.06
C ARG A 33 14.58 8.84 -10.78
N THR A 34 14.12 10.05 -11.09
CA THR A 34 12.73 10.47 -10.92
C THR A 34 11.78 9.71 -11.85
N THR A 35 12.22 9.39 -13.08
CA THR A 35 11.48 8.52 -14.00
C THR A 35 11.33 7.10 -13.43
N VAL A 36 12.41 6.49 -12.94
CA VAL A 36 12.34 5.17 -12.30
C VAL A 36 11.44 5.20 -11.06
N GLN A 37 11.48 6.28 -10.27
CA GLN A 37 10.60 6.48 -9.13
C GLN A 37 9.12 6.56 -9.56
N LYS A 38 8.79 7.25 -10.66
CA LYS A 38 7.41 7.29 -11.21
C LYS A 38 6.92 5.88 -11.56
N TYR A 39 7.71 5.10 -12.29
CA TYR A 39 7.35 3.71 -12.65
C TYR A 39 7.29 2.76 -11.45
N ARG A 40 8.13 2.98 -10.43
CA ARG A 40 8.06 2.22 -9.16
C ARG A 40 6.82 2.59 -8.35
N SER A 41 6.42 3.86 -8.36
CA SER A 41 5.19 4.31 -7.74
C SER A 41 3.96 3.78 -8.49
N SER A 42 3.97 3.74 -9.83
CA SER A 42 2.87 3.14 -10.61
C SER A 42 2.73 1.64 -10.37
N LEU A 43 3.84 0.89 -10.25
CA LEU A 43 3.83 -0.52 -9.82
C LEU A 43 3.24 -0.73 -8.42
N LYS A 44 3.41 0.24 -7.52
CA LYS A 44 2.80 0.19 -6.18
C LYS A 44 1.30 0.48 -6.23
N MET A 45 0.84 1.25 -7.22
CA MET A 45 -0.58 1.57 -7.44
C MET A 45 -1.31 0.49 -8.24
N SER A 46 -0.66 -0.17 -9.22
CA SER A 46 -1.27 -1.20 -10.07
C SER A 46 -1.38 -2.58 -9.40
N GLY A 47 -1.06 -2.67 -8.10
CA GLY A 47 -1.09 -3.90 -7.31
C GLY A 47 -2.24 -3.98 -6.31
N ASN A 48 -3.13 -3.00 -6.31
CA ASN A 48 -4.42 -3.13 -5.65
C ASN A 48 -5.26 -4.09 -6.52
N VAL A 49 -5.72 -5.17 -5.91
CA VAL A 49 -6.61 -6.13 -6.57
C VAL A 49 -7.99 -5.88 -5.98
N ASP A 50 -8.53 -4.71 -6.29
CA ASP A 50 -9.96 -4.48 -6.16
C ASP A 50 -10.67 -5.06 -7.39
N GLU A 51 -11.92 -5.49 -7.20
CA GLU A 51 -12.72 -6.11 -8.26
C GLU A 51 -12.87 -5.18 -9.48
N GLY A 52 -13.08 -3.88 -9.21
CA GLY A 52 -13.16 -2.85 -10.23
C GLY A 52 -11.82 -2.56 -10.92
N GLU A 53 -10.69 -2.72 -10.23
CA GLU A 53 -9.36 -2.55 -10.84
C GLU A 53 -9.00 -3.73 -11.75
N ILE A 54 -9.37 -4.96 -11.38
CA ILE A 54 -9.23 -6.14 -12.24
C ILE A 54 -10.09 -5.99 -13.49
N GLN A 55 -11.35 -5.57 -13.33
CA GLN A 55 -12.26 -5.36 -14.45
C GLN A 55 -11.70 -4.31 -15.41
N LYS A 56 -11.17 -3.20 -14.89
CA LYS A 56 -10.54 -2.15 -15.68
C LYS A 56 -9.30 -2.65 -16.41
N ALA A 57 -8.41 -3.37 -15.71
CA ALA A 57 -7.20 -3.93 -16.31
C ALA A 57 -7.52 -4.94 -17.42
N LEU A 58 -8.47 -5.84 -17.20
CA LEU A 58 -8.89 -6.83 -18.21
C LEU A 58 -9.55 -6.18 -19.43
N LYS A 59 -10.29 -5.09 -19.23
CA LYS A 59 -10.86 -4.30 -20.32
C LYS A 59 -9.80 -3.56 -21.12
N GLU A 60 -8.79 -2.98 -20.46
CA GLU A 60 -7.69 -2.26 -21.11
C GLU A 60 -6.73 -3.21 -21.86
N GLU A 61 -6.46 -4.39 -21.31
CA GLU A 61 -5.47 -5.33 -21.85
C GLU A 61 -6.06 -6.30 -22.89
N PHE A 62 -7.30 -6.77 -22.69
CA PHE A 62 -7.93 -7.78 -23.55
C PHE A 62 -9.19 -7.29 -24.27
N GLY A 63 -9.65 -6.06 -24.00
CA GLY A 63 -10.90 -5.53 -24.56
C GLY A 63 -12.16 -6.21 -24.00
N ILE A 64 -12.03 -7.04 -22.97
CA ILE A 64 -13.13 -7.85 -22.43
C ILE A 64 -13.80 -7.09 -21.29
N SER A 65 -15.07 -6.75 -21.48
CA SER A 65 -15.91 -6.20 -20.42
C SER A 65 -16.52 -7.34 -19.59
N LEU A 66 -16.01 -7.56 -18.38
CA LEU A 66 -16.56 -8.55 -17.45
C LEU A 66 -17.47 -7.88 -16.42
N SER A 67 -18.42 -8.61 -15.85
CA SER A 67 -19.15 -8.14 -14.67
C SER A 67 -18.34 -8.41 -13.41
N ASP A 68 -18.53 -7.60 -12.37
CA ASP A 68 -17.98 -7.85 -11.03
C ASP A 68 -18.27 -9.29 -10.59
N SER A 69 -19.53 -9.73 -10.72
CA SER A 69 -19.94 -11.08 -10.34
C SER A 69 -19.12 -12.20 -11.01
N THR A 70 -18.64 -11.99 -12.24
CA THR A 70 -17.77 -12.91 -12.96
C THR A 70 -16.37 -12.91 -12.34
N VAL A 71 -15.82 -11.74 -12.06
CA VAL A 71 -14.51 -11.57 -11.40
C VAL A 71 -14.51 -12.23 -10.03
N ARG A 72 -15.52 -11.97 -9.19
CA ARG A 72 -15.69 -12.61 -7.88
C ARG A 72 -15.70 -14.14 -7.95
N ARG A 73 -16.41 -14.69 -8.94
CA ARG A 73 -16.54 -16.15 -9.11
C ARG A 73 -15.21 -16.78 -9.51
N VAL A 74 -14.48 -16.13 -10.43
CA VAL A 74 -13.15 -16.57 -10.85
C VAL A 74 -12.16 -16.53 -9.68
N LEU A 75 -12.15 -15.43 -8.91
CA LEU A 75 -11.29 -15.29 -7.74
C LEU A 75 -11.56 -16.38 -6.69
N LYS A 76 -12.84 -16.65 -6.39
CA LYS A 76 -13.22 -17.75 -5.48
C LYS A 76 -12.80 -19.11 -6.01
N LYS A 77 -13.00 -19.38 -7.32
CA LYS A 77 -12.58 -20.63 -7.96
C LYS A 77 -11.05 -20.81 -7.91
N ALA A 78 -10.30 -19.71 -7.97
CA ALA A 78 -8.86 -19.69 -7.80
C ALA A 78 -8.40 -19.76 -6.33
N GLY A 79 -9.32 -19.88 -5.36
CA GLY A 79 -9.01 -20.05 -3.94
C GLY A 79 -8.78 -18.74 -3.16
N PHE A 80 -9.07 -17.58 -3.74
CA PHE A 80 -8.98 -16.30 -3.03
C PHE A 80 -10.15 -16.10 -2.08
N ILE A 81 -9.87 -15.49 -0.94
CA ILE A 81 -10.85 -15.07 0.06
C ILE A 81 -10.92 -13.55 0.12
N ALA A 82 -12.14 -13.04 0.27
CA ALA A 82 -12.36 -11.63 0.57
C ALA A 82 -12.07 -11.37 2.05
N PHE A 83 -11.40 -10.27 2.36
CA PHE A 83 -11.13 -9.84 3.72
C PHE A 83 -11.18 -8.31 3.84
N VAL A 84 -11.45 -7.81 5.04
CA VAL A 84 -11.44 -6.37 5.34
C VAL A 84 -9.98 -5.91 5.48
N LYS A 85 -9.59 -4.86 4.75
CA LYS A 85 -8.26 -4.27 4.87
C LYS A 85 -8.08 -3.69 6.29
N PRO A 86 -7.13 -4.17 7.10
CA PRO A 86 -6.77 -3.51 8.34
C PRO A 86 -6.31 -2.07 8.05
N GLN A 87 -6.81 -1.14 8.84
CA GLN A 87 -6.35 0.26 8.82
C GLN A 87 -5.05 0.36 9.61
N LYS A 88 -3.98 0.84 8.97
CA LYS A 88 -2.71 1.10 9.66
C LYS A 88 -2.15 2.47 9.27
N PRO A 89 -1.50 3.18 10.20
CA PRO A 89 -0.86 4.44 9.86
C PRO A 89 0.27 4.21 8.84
N LEU A 90 0.38 5.11 7.86
CA LEU A 90 1.53 5.11 6.97
C LEU A 90 2.81 5.49 7.74
N LEU A 91 3.70 4.54 7.94
CA LEU A 91 4.98 4.76 8.61
C LEU A 91 6.11 4.91 7.59
N ARG A 92 6.88 5.99 7.69
CA ARG A 92 8.16 6.15 7.01
C ARG A 92 9.23 5.28 7.68
N SER A 93 10.24 4.85 6.94
CA SER A 93 11.35 4.04 7.47
C SER A 93 12.01 4.65 8.72
N GLN A 94 12.21 5.97 8.72
CA GLN A 94 12.73 6.71 9.87
C GLN A 94 11.83 6.57 11.12
N ASN A 95 10.51 6.66 10.93
CA ASN A 95 9.55 6.52 12.03
C ASN A 95 9.52 5.09 12.57
N ILE A 96 9.68 4.09 11.70
CA ILE A 96 9.79 2.68 12.10
C ILE A 96 11.00 2.50 13.02
N MET A 97 12.17 3.01 12.62
CA MET A 97 13.39 2.91 13.44
C MET A 97 13.24 3.61 14.79
N LYS A 98 12.72 4.84 14.81
CA LYS A 98 12.48 5.58 16.07
C LYS A 98 11.53 4.83 17.01
N ARG A 99 10.43 4.29 16.49
CA ARG A 99 9.48 3.49 17.28
C ARG A 99 10.12 2.22 17.84
N LEU A 100 10.93 1.53 17.04
CA LEU A 100 11.64 0.33 17.48
C LEU A 100 12.65 0.67 18.60
N GLN A 101 13.42 1.74 18.44
CA GLN A 101 14.37 2.19 19.45
C GLN A 101 13.66 2.57 20.75
N TRP A 102 12.56 3.32 20.65
CA TRP A 102 11.75 3.69 21.81
C TRP A 102 11.18 2.45 22.52
N ALA A 103 10.66 1.47 21.78
CA ALA A 103 10.15 0.24 22.37
C ALA A 103 11.26 -0.54 23.09
N LYS A 104 12.45 -0.65 22.49
CA LYS A 104 13.60 -1.32 23.12
C LYS A 104 14.07 -0.61 24.39
N SER A 105 14.11 0.72 24.40
CA SER A 105 14.56 1.46 25.59
C SER A 105 13.59 1.37 26.77
N HIS A 106 12.32 1.08 26.51
CA HIS A 106 11.27 0.95 27.54
C HIS A 106 10.83 -0.51 27.76
N GLN A 107 11.51 -1.50 27.15
CA GLN A 107 11.06 -2.90 27.18
C GLN A 107 11.10 -3.54 28.59
N HIS A 108 11.91 -2.98 29.49
CA HIS A 108 12.08 -3.44 30.88
C HIS A 108 11.44 -2.51 31.91
N TRP A 109 10.65 -1.53 31.47
CA TRP A 109 9.96 -0.64 32.38
C TRP A 109 8.95 -1.41 33.23
N THR A 110 8.95 -1.11 34.52
CA THR A 110 8.02 -1.71 35.48
C THR A 110 6.68 -1.00 35.45
N VAL A 111 5.67 -1.58 36.10
CA VAL A 111 4.35 -0.96 36.24
C VAL A 111 4.46 0.40 36.93
N ASP A 112 5.35 0.55 37.92
CA ASP A 112 5.52 1.81 38.64
C ASP A 112 6.22 2.89 37.81
N ASP A 113 7.08 2.51 36.85
CA ASP A 113 7.64 3.44 35.87
C ASP A 113 6.54 3.98 34.94
N TRP A 114 5.64 3.12 34.46
CA TRP A 114 4.52 3.53 33.61
C TRP A 114 3.51 4.43 34.34
N LYS A 115 3.29 4.23 35.65
CA LYS A 115 2.41 5.10 36.46
C LYS A 115 2.87 6.55 36.53
N ARG A 116 4.17 6.81 36.30
CA ARG A 116 4.74 8.17 36.31
C ARG A 116 4.52 8.90 34.98
N VAL A 117 4.03 8.22 33.94
CA VAL A 117 3.80 8.81 32.62
C VAL A 117 2.36 9.32 32.54
N ILE A 118 2.22 10.60 32.24
CA ILE A 118 0.93 11.20 31.89
C ILE A 118 0.84 11.24 30.36
N PHE A 119 -0.08 10.48 29.79
CA PHE A 119 -0.35 10.50 28.35
C PHE A 119 -1.42 11.55 28.04
N SER A 120 -1.18 12.35 27.00
CA SER A 120 -2.17 13.21 26.37
C SER A 120 -2.26 12.88 24.88
N ASP A 121 -3.47 12.89 24.34
CA ASP A 121 -3.73 12.80 22.90
C ASP A 121 -5.03 13.56 22.59
N GLU A 122 -5.18 13.95 21.34
CA GLU A 122 -6.41 14.52 20.80
C GLU A 122 -7.09 13.47 19.93
N THR A 123 -8.42 13.33 20.05
CA THR A 123 -9.18 12.38 19.24
C THR A 123 -10.23 13.07 18.40
N LYS A 124 -10.36 12.64 17.15
CA LYS A 124 -11.36 13.13 16.21
C LYS A 124 -12.71 12.46 16.49
N VAL A 125 -13.77 13.25 16.67
CA VAL A 125 -15.15 12.75 16.81
C VAL A 125 -15.94 13.08 15.54
N ASN A 126 -16.37 12.04 14.81
CA ASN A 126 -17.19 12.20 13.62
C ASN A 126 -18.66 12.45 14.00
N ARG A 127 -19.28 13.50 13.43
CA ARG A 127 -20.72 13.80 13.61
C ARG A 127 -21.64 12.90 12.78
N PHE A 128 -21.20 12.48 11.59
CA PHE A 128 -21.93 11.58 10.70
C PHE A 128 -20.95 10.66 9.96
N ALA A 129 -21.38 9.42 9.70
CA ALA A 129 -20.69 8.35 8.98
C ALA A 129 -19.35 7.85 9.57
N SER A 130 -19.11 6.54 9.43
CA SER A 130 -17.79 5.94 9.69
C SER A 130 -16.87 6.14 8.49
N ASP A 131 -15.54 6.12 8.70
CA ASP A 131 -14.52 6.22 7.63
C ASP A 131 -14.54 5.06 6.60
N GLY A 132 -15.54 4.18 6.66
CA GLY A 132 -15.81 3.11 5.70
C GLY A 132 -14.90 1.89 5.88
N LYS A 133 -15.35 0.74 5.36
CA LYS A 133 -14.53 -0.48 5.27
C LYS A 133 -14.11 -0.71 3.82
N ALA A 134 -12.81 -0.86 3.58
CA ALA A 134 -12.30 -1.33 2.31
C ALA A 134 -12.07 -2.84 2.35
N TYR A 135 -12.39 -3.53 1.26
CA TYR A 135 -12.16 -4.96 1.11
C TYR A 135 -10.97 -5.22 0.16
N ALA A 136 -10.36 -6.39 0.27
CA ALA A 136 -9.40 -6.93 -0.67
C ALA A 136 -9.53 -8.44 -0.78
N TRP A 137 -8.93 -9.00 -1.83
CA TRP A 137 -8.79 -10.43 -2.04
C TRP A 137 -7.37 -10.87 -1.69
N LYS A 138 -7.23 -11.99 -0.97
CA LYS A 138 -5.93 -12.63 -0.70
C LYS A 138 -6.07 -14.15 -0.68
N LEU A 139 -4.96 -14.86 -0.82
CA LEU A 139 -4.95 -16.29 -0.52
C LEU A 139 -4.95 -16.52 1.00
N PRO A 140 -5.57 -17.60 1.52
CA PRO A 140 -5.69 -17.85 2.96
C PRO A 140 -4.35 -17.87 3.70
N HIS A 141 -3.32 -18.43 3.06
CA HIS A 141 -1.98 -18.61 3.60
C HIS A 141 -1.04 -17.43 3.28
N GLU A 142 -1.52 -16.38 2.63
CA GLU A 142 -0.68 -15.23 2.29
C GLU A 142 -0.54 -14.26 3.48
N GLU A 143 0.71 -13.89 3.76
CA GLU A 143 1.03 -12.84 4.73
C GLU A 143 0.43 -11.48 4.33
N LEU A 144 0.21 -10.62 5.33
CA LEU A 144 -0.30 -9.28 5.09
C LEU A 144 0.78 -8.39 4.47
N ASN A 145 0.70 -8.26 3.15
CA ASN A 145 1.47 -7.30 2.38
C ASN A 145 0.92 -5.87 2.54
N LEU A 146 1.74 -4.86 2.22
CA LEU A 146 1.33 -3.44 2.25
C LEU A 146 0.06 -3.15 1.44
N ARG A 147 -0.21 -3.92 0.37
CA ARG A 147 -1.42 -3.84 -0.47
C ARG A 147 -2.70 -4.31 0.25
N HIS A 148 -2.54 -5.15 1.26
CA HIS A 148 -3.63 -5.68 2.09
C HIS A 148 -4.02 -4.72 3.22
N VAL A 149 -3.38 -3.56 3.32
CA VAL A 149 -3.53 -2.61 4.41
C VAL A 149 -4.06 -1.30 3.85
N GLN A 150 -5.12 -0.77 4.45
CA GLN A 150 -5.56 0.58 4.15
C GLN A 150 -4.70 1.55 4.96
N GLN A 151 -3.95 2.40 4.27
CA GLN A 151 -3.12 3.40 4.91
C GLN A 151 -3.98 4.58 5.37
N THR A 152 -3.91 4.89 6.66
CA THR A 152 -4.58 6.07 7.22
C THR A 152 -3.59 7.25 7.29
N VAL A 153 -4.08 8.44 6.92
CA VAL A 153 -3.41 9.73 7.10
C VAL A 153 -4.25 10.58 8.05
N LYS A 154 -3.62 11.28 8.99
CA LYS A 154 -4.32 12.00 10.07
C LYS A 154 -5.07 13.27 9.62
N HIS A 155 -5.01 13.68 8.34
CA HIS A 155 -5.51 14.98 7.90
C HIS A 155 -6.33 14.88 6.60
N GLY A 156 -7.60 15.31 6.66
CA GLY A 156 -8.56 15.34 5.54
C GLY A 156 -10.02 15.31 6.01
N GLY A 157 -10.90 16.05 5.31
CA GLY A 157 -12.35 16.12 5.59
C GLY A 157 -12.77 17.22 6.57
N GLY A 158 -14.04 17.62 6.51
CA GLY A 158 -14.66 18.61 7.41
C GLY A 158 -15.02 17.98 8.74
N ASN A 159 -14.18 18.18 9.74
CA ASN A 159 -14.28 17.58 11.06
C ASN A 159 -14.11 18.67 12.12
N ILE A 160 -14.70 18.50 13.30
CA ILE A 160 -14.35 19.28 14.49
C ILE A 160 -13.27 18.49 15.24
N MET A 161 -12.19 19.17 15.61
CA MET A 161 -11.21 18.67 16.57
C MET A 161 -11.71 18.94 17.98
#